data_AF-J3FH78-F1
#
_entry.id   AF-J3FH78-F1
#
_cell.length_a   1.000
_cell.length_b   1.000
_cell.length_c   1.000
_cell.angle_alpha   90.00
_cell.angle_beta   90.00
_cell.angle_gamma   90.00
#
_symmetry.space_group_name_H-M   'P 1'
#
loop_
_entity.id
_entity.type
_entity.pdbx_description
1 polymer ?
#
loop_
_entity_poly.entity_id
_entity_poly.type
_entity_poly.pdbx_seq_one_letter_code
_entity_poly.pdbx_strand_id
1 'polypeptide(L)'
;MLRLVKLFFIPVAFFNALGGVVSIIWLVTLGEWRQVGLGLLLLFTLGFMMAKLLAPEKLIPYAAVSPNKKSRLRLYLLGGGHSLVMTVWCWFVLIFFAKHYASESAVPMLIWSYTVAFSTICYRQEGVIKSCGWHAFLPVVCTQISYLAAIAMIYFTDSSLFSALVMILVGSTFGVCLLVNSPLNQPPEEYMVD
;
A
#
# COMPACT_ATOMS: atom_id res chain seq x y z
N MET A 1 2.17 -24.63 1.99
CA MET A 1 1.73 -23.25 1.63
C MET A 1 2.32 -22.19 2.56
N LEU A 2 2.16 -22.27 3.88
CA LEU A 2 2.67 -21.26 4.84
C LEU A 2 4.19 -20.97 4.78
N ARG A 3 5.04 -21.96 4.45
CA ARG A 3 6.50 -21.76 4.37
C ARG A 3 6.92 -20.89 3.17
N LEU A 4 6.29 -21.05 2.01
CA LEU A 4 6.56 -20.25 0.81
C LEU A 4 6.08 -18.81 0.99
N VAL A 5 4.92 -18.63 1.62
CA VAL A 5 4.40 -17.30 1.97
C VAL A 5 5.38 -16.58 2.90
N LYS A 6 5.82 -17.23 3.99
CA LYS A 6 6.81 -16.61 4.89
C LYS A 6 8.12 -16.22 4.18
N LEU A 7 8.62 -17.06 3.28
CA LEU A 7 9.84 -16.77 2.52
C LEU A 7 9.71 -15.51 1.67
N PHE A 8 8.54 -15.28 1.06
CA PHE A 8 8.28 -14.09 0.24
C PHE A 8 8.09 -12.82 1.07
N PHE A 9 7.51 -12.93 2.26
CA PHE A 9 7.24 -11.78 3.13
C PHE A 9 8.48 -11.25 3.85
N ILE A 10 9.51 -12.09 4.06
CA ILE A 10 10.75 -11.67 4.73
C ILE A 10 11.45 -10.53 3.96
N PRO A 11 11.71 -10.62 2.65
CA PRO A 11 12.29 -9.53 1.87
C PRO A 11 11.48 -8.24 1.94
N VAL A 12 10.15 -8.33 1.84
CA VAL A 12 9.27 -7.15 1.90
C VAL A 12 9.31 -6.50 3.29
N ALA A 13 9.28 -7.30 4.35
CA ALA A 13 9.41 -6.80 5.72
C ALA A 13 10.78 -6.15 5.97
N PHE A 14 11.85 -6.76 5.46
CA PHE A 14 13.19 -6.19 5.52
C PHE A 14 13.27 -4.85 4.78
N PHE A 15 12.70 -4.78 3.58
CA PHE A 15 12.65 -3.54 2.80
C PHE A 15 11.79 -2.46 3.47
N ASN A 16 10.68 -2.83 4.11
CA ASN A 16 9.87 -1.92 4.91
C ASN A 16 10.62 -1.38 6.13
N ALA A 17 11.43 -2.20 6.79
CA ALA A 17 12.16 -1.81 7.99
C ALA A 17 13.41 -0.96 7.67
N LEU A 18 14.15 -1.32 6.62
CA LEU A 18 15.46 -0.75 6.34
C LEU A 18 15.50 0.18 5.14
N GLY A 19 14.54 0.06 4.21
CA GLY A 19 14.49 0.89 3.00
C GLY A 19 14.53 2.38 3.33
N GLY A 20 13.82 2.79 4.38
CA GLY A 20 13.84 4.17 4.87
C GLY A 20 15.20 4.61 5.39
N VAL A 21 15.79 3.84 6.30
CA VAL A 21 17.07 4.17 6.91
C VAL A 21 18.19 4.21 5.87
N VAL A 22 18.25 3.19 5.00
CA VAL A 22 19.25 3.07 3.94
C VAL A 22 19.12 4.22 2.94
N SER A 23 17.90 4.57 2.52
CA SER A 23 17.68 5.67 1.58
C SER A 23 18.01 7.04 2.18
N ILE A 24 17.69 7.28 3.46
CA ILE A 24 18.08 8.52 4.15
C ILE A 24 19.59 8.67 4.21
N ILE A 25 20.31 7.64 4.69
CA ILE A 25 21.77 7.67 4.78
C ILE A 25 22.37 7.95 3.39
N TRP A 26 21.87 7.26 2.37
CA TRP A 26 22.33 7.45 1.00
C TRP A 26 22.07 8.87 0.49
N LEU A 27 20.86 9.40 0.62
CA LEU A 27 20.54 10.77 0.19
C LEU A 27 21.37 11.83 0.93
N VAL A 28 21.61 11.62 2.23
CA VAL A 28 22.48 12.48 3.04
C VAL A 28 23.90 12.48 2.52
N THR A 29 24.45 11.31 2.15
CA THR A 29 25.81 11.22 1.58
C THR A 29 25.92 11.90 0.21
N LEU A 30 24.83 11.98 -0.55
CA LEU A 30 24.76 12.72 -1.82
C LEU A 30 24.53 14.23 -1.63
N GLY A 31 24.35 14.71 -0.40
CA GLY A 31 24.06 16.11 -0.10
C GLY A 31 22.60 16.53 -0.37
N GLU A 32 21.71 15.57 -0.65
CA GLU A 32 20.29 15.77 -1.00
C GLU A 32 19.41 15.95 0.26
N TRP A 33 19.82 16.85 1.16
CA TRP A 33 19.15 17.10 2.43
C TRP A 33 17.72 17.62 2.27
N ARG A 34 17.48 18.37 1.19
CA ARG A 34 16.17 18.96 0.91
C ARG A 34 15.11 17.88 0.72
N GLN A 35 15.45 16.80 0.03
CA GLN A 35 14.52 15.73 -0.32
C GLN A 35 14.26 14.81 0.87
N VAL A 36 15.25 14.59 1.73
CA VAL A 36 15.06 13.95 3.03
C VAL A 36 14.09 14.77 3.88
N GLY A 37 14.33 16.08 4.00
CA GLY A 37 13.47 16.99 4.75
C GLY A 37 12.03 17.03 4.21
N LEU A 38 11.87 17.09 2.89
CA LEU A 38 10.55 17.04 2.25
C LEU A 38 9.83 15.72 2.53
N GLY A 39 10.52 14.58 2.46
CA GLY A 39 9.90 13.28 2.78
C GLY A 39 9.47 13.17 4.24
N LEU A 40 10.29 13.67 5.16
CA LEU A 40 9.90 13.75 6.57
C LEU A 40 8.69 14.67 6.75
N LEU A 41 8.69 15.84 6.13
CA LEU A 41 7.55 16.76 6.19
C LEU A 41 6.28 16.13 5.62
N LEU A 42 6.36 15.43 4.48
CA LEU A 42 5.25 14.65 3.90
C LEU A 42 4.74 13.57 4.86
N LEU A 43 5.63 12.81 5.50
CA LEU A 43 5.28 11.78 6.48
C LEU A 43 4.49 12.37 7.66
N PHE A 44 4.94 13.51 8.21
CA PHE A 44 4.30 14.11 9.38
C PHE A 44 3.04 14.92 9.04
N THR A 45 2.99 15.60 7.91
CA THR A 45 1.84 16.46 7.56
C THR A 45 0.77 15.65 6.86
N LEU A 46 1.07 15.21 5.64
CA LEU A 46 0.15 14.49 4.78
C LEU A 46 -0.06 13.06 5.25
N GLY A 47 0.96 12.40 5.81
CA GLY A 47 0.81 11.06 6.37
C GLY A 47 -0.23 11.01 7.50
N PHE A 48 -0.21 11.98 8.42
CA PHE A 48 -1.24 12.08 9.46
C PHE A 48 -2.64 12.39 8.90
N MET A 49 -2.73 13.24 7.88
CA MET A 49 -4.02 13.51 7.21
C MET A 49 -4.55 12.25 6.51
N MET A 50 -3.68 11.49 5.83
CA MET A 50 -4.06 10.23 5.18
C MET A 50 -4.43 9.16 6.20
N ALA A 51 -3.74 9.06 7.33
CA ALA A 51 -4.11 8.13 8.40
C ALA A 51 -5.52 8.41 8.95
N LYS A 52 -5.95 9.68 8.97
CA LYS A 52 -7.33 10.06 9.30
C LYS A 52 -8.30 9.74 8.16
N LEU A 53 -7.91 9.98 6.90
CA LEU A 53 -8.74 9.69 5.74
C LEU A 53 -9.00 8.18 5.58
N LEU A 54 -8.02 7.35 5.93
CA LEU A 54 -8.09 5.89 5.97
C LEU A 54 -8.77 5.37 7.26
N ALA A 55 -9.21 6.24 8.18
CA ALA A 55 -9.87 5.80 9.41
C ALA A 55 -11.18 4.98 9.28
N PRO A 56 -12.04 5.12 8.23
CA PRO A 56 -13.31 4.39 8.16
C PRO A 56 -13.15 2.89 7.90
N GLU A 57 -11.93 2.36 7.80
CA GLU A 57 -11.63 0.94 7.64
C GLU A 57 -12.28 0.03 8.68
N LYS A 58 -12.57 0.54 9.89
CA LYS A 58 -13.28 -0.23 10.93
C LYS A 58 -14.68 -0.68 10.52
N LEU A 59 -15.28 -0.10 9.48
CA LEU A 59 -16.63 -0.43 9.01
C LEU A 59 -16.65 -1.61 8.02
N ILE A 60 -15.50 -1.96 7.43
CA ILE A 60 -15.34 -3.10 6.52
C ILE A 60 -15.73 -4.44 7.19
N PRO A 61 -15.25 -4.81 8.38
CA PRO A 61 -15.62 -6.08 9.02
C PRO A 61 -17.11 -6.19 9.36
N TYR A 62 -17.77 -5.10 9.74
CA TYR A 62 -19.21 -5.13 10.05
C TYR A 62 -20.08 -5.45 8.83
N ALA A 63 -19.63 -5.04 7.65
CA ALA A 63 -20.36 -5.29 6.42
C ALA A 63 -20.13 -6.71 5.86
N ALA A 64 -19.00 -7.35 6.21
CA ALA A 64 -18.62 -8.73 5.86
C ALA A 64 -19.50 -9.80 6.51
N VAL A 65 -19.93 -9.56 7.75
CA VAL A 65 -20.75 -10.49 8.53
C VAL A 65 -22.24 -10.37 8.20
N SER A 66 -22.66 -9.30 7.50
CA SER A 66 -24.08 -9.10 7.16
C SER A 66 -24.48 -9.96 5.95
N PRO A 67 -25.51 -10.84 6.08
CA PRO A 67 -25.96 -11.75 5.01
C PRO A 67 -26.71 -11.05 3.86
N ASN A 68 -26.92 -9.74 3.95
CA ASN A 68 -27.78 -9.01 3.02
C ASN A 68 -27.03 -8.61 1.72
N LYS A 69 -27.61 -8.84 0.52
CA LYS A 69 -26.98 -8.40 -0.76
C LYS A 69 -26.60 -6.90 -0.77
N LYS A 70 -27.34 -6.06 -0.03
CA LYS A 70 -27.06 -4.62 0.14
C LYS A 70 -25.83 -4.32 1.03
N SER A 71 -25.36 -5.24 1.88
CA SER A 71 -24.10 -5.06 2.63
C SER A 71 -22.87 -5.43 1.80
N ARG A 72 -22.97 -6.41 0.89
CA ARG A 72 -21.92 -6.70 -0.09
C ARG A 72 -21.62 -5.53 -1.03
N LEU A 73 -22.65 -4.86 -1.55
CA LEU A 73 -22.42 -3.65 -2.36
C LEU A 73 -21.75 -2.53 -1.54
N ARG A 74 -22.13 -2.36 -0.27
CA ARG A 74 -21.48 -1.41 0.64
C ARG A 74 -20.00 -1.76 0.90
N LEU A 75 -19.66 -3.04 1.02
CA LEU A 75 -18.26 -3.50 1.10
C LEU A 75 -17.45 -3.16 -0.14
N TYR A 76 -18.01 -3.40 -1.34
CA TYR A 76 -17.33 -3.05 -2.59
C TYR A 76 -17.06 -1.54 -2.67
N LEU A 77 -18.05 -0.72 -2.29
CA LEU A 77 -17.90 0.73 -2.29
C LEU A 77 -16.90 1.22 -1.23
N LEU A 78 -16.95 0.68 0.00
CA LEU A 78 -16.01 1.05 1.06
C LEU A 78 -14.58 0.55 0.78
N GLY A 79 -14.43 -0.72 0.43
CA GLY A 79 -13.14 -1.35 0.13
C GLY A 79 -12.51 -0.79 -1.14
N GLY A 80 -13.32 -0.54 -2.17
CA GLY A 80 -12.91 0.15 -3.39
C GLY A 80 -12.50 1.60 -3.12
N GLY A 81 -13.30 2.35 -2.36
CA GLY A 81 -12.96 3.72 -1.96
C GLY A 81 -11.66 3.80 -1.17
N HIS A 82 -11.47 2.89 -0.21
CA HIS A 82 -10.25 2.76 0.56
C HIS A 82 -9.02 2.46 -0.32
N SER A 83 -9.15 1.49 -1.24
CA SER A 83 -8.09 1.19 -2.19
C SER A 83 -7.78 2.36 -3.10
N LEU A 84 -8.78 3.09 -3.59
CA LEU A 84 -8.56 4.26 -4.43
C LEU A 84 -7.78 5.35 -3.70
N VAL A 85 -8.10 5.61 -2.43
CA VAL A 85 -7.35 6.58 -1.60
C VAL A 85 -5.90 6.14 -1.47
N MET A 86 -5.64 4.85 -1.21
CA MET A 86 -4.28 4.31 -1.17
C MET A 86 -3.55 4.44 -2.51
N THR A 87 -4.20 4.09 -3.61
CA THR A 87 -3.62 4.20 -4.95
C THR A 87 -3.26 5.64 -5.28
N VAL A 88 -4.17 6.59 -5.03
CA VAL A 88 -3.95 8.02 -5.26
C VAL A 88 -2.82 8.56 -4.39
N TRP A 89 -2.73 8.12 -3.13
CA TRP A 89 -1.60 8.45 -2.26
C TRP A 89 -0.27 7.95 -2.83
N CYS A 90 -0.21 6.67 -3.19
CA CYS A 90 0.97 6.06 -3.78
C CYS A 90 1.39 6.77 -5.07
N TRP A 91 0.43 7.12 -5.92
CA TRP A 91 0.67 7.91 -7.13
C TRP A 91 1.25 9.28 -6.82
N PHE A 92 0.63 10.01 -5.89
CA PHE A 92 1.09 11.32 -5.48
C PHE A 92 2.54 11.27 -4.98
N VAL A 93 2.85 10.34 -4.07
CA VAL A 93 4.20 10.18 -3.51
C VAL A 93 5.20 9.80 -4.60
N LEU A 94 4.86 8.83 -5.47
CA LEU A 94 5.73 8.41 -6.56
C LEU A 94 6.02 9.57 -7.52
N ILE A 95 4.99 10.27 -7.99
CA ILE A 95 5.13 11.42 -8.91
C ILE A 95 5.96 12.53 -8.25
N PHE A 96 5.70 12.80 -6.96
CA PHE A 96 6.42 13.83 -6.22
C PHE A 96 7.92 13.57 -6.21
N PHE A 97 8.35 12.36 -5.84
CA PHE A 97 9.77 12.02 -5.79
C PHE A 97 10.37 11.77 -7.18
N ALA A 98 9.61 11.16 -8.10
CA ALA A 98 10.06 10.89 -9.47
C ALA A 98 10.39 12.18 -10.25
N LYS A 99 9.79 13.32 -9.90
CA LYS A 99 10.08 14.60 -10.55
C LYS A 99 11.32 15.33 -10.02
N HIS A 100 11.86 14.90 -8.88
CA HIS A 100 12.89 15.65 -8.15
C HIS A 100 14.23 14.91 -8.02
N TYR A 101 14.41 13.76 -8.68
CA TYR A 101 15.70 13.04 -8.62
C TYR A 101 16.64 13.48 -9.75
N ALA A 102 17.92 13.57 -9.41
CA ALA A 102 19.02 13.58 -10.37
C ALA A 102 19.40 12.13 -10.71
N SER A 103 20.10 11.89 -11.82
CA SER A 103 20.51 10.54 -12.25
C SER A 103 21.24 9.76 -11.16
N GLU A 104 22.07 10.43 -10.35
CA GLU A 104 22.83 9.83 -9.25
C GLU A 104 21.98 9.53 -8.00
N SER A 105 20.89 10.26 -7.79
CA SER A 105 19.98 10.09 -6.64
C SER A 105 18.73 9.28 -6.97
N ALA A 106 18.58 8.75 -8.19
CA ALA A 106 17.39 8.04 -8.65
C ALA A 106 17.00 6.85 -7.74
N VAL A 107 17.93 5.94 -7.49
CA VAL A 107 17.70 4.74 -6.65
C VAL A 107 17.30 5.12 -5.23
N PRO A 108 18.11 5.88 -4.47
CA PRO A 108 17.75 6.20 -3.09
C PRO A 108 16.49 7.06 -3.01
N MET A 109 16.18 7.90 -4.00
CA MET A 109 14.93 8.66 -4.06
C MET A 109 13.70 7.78 -4.23
N LEU A 110 13.76 6.77 -5.11
CA LEU A 110 12.65 5.85 -5.34
C LEU A 110 12.39 4.99 -4.11
N ILE A 111 13.45 4.49 -3.45
CA ILE A 111 13.34 3.76 -2.18
C ILE A 111 12.77 4.64 -1.06
N TRP A 112 13.19 5.91 -1.02
CA TRP A 112 12.65 6.88 -0.07
C TRP A 112 11.16 7.14 -0.32
N SER A 113 10.75 7.27 -1.58
CA SER A 113 9.33 7.43 -1.95
C SER A 113 8.47 6.26 -1.47
N TYR A 114 8.97 5.03 -1.63
CA TYR A 114 8.32 3.81 -1.14
C TYR A 114 8.13 3.87 0.38
N THR A 115 9.19 4.25 1.10
CA THR A 115 9.14 4.38 2.57
C THR A 115 8.10 5.40 2.99
N VAL A 116 8.07 6.58 2.36
CA VAL A 116 7.11 7.64 2.66
C VAL A 116 5.67 7.18 2.42
N ALA A 117 5.43 6.50 1.28
CA ALA A 117 4.12 5.99 0.92
C ALA A 117 3.60 4.96 1.95
N PHE A 118 4.42 3.94 2.26
CA PHE A 118 3.97 2.80 3.05
C PHE A 118 4.09 2.96 4.56
N SER A 119 4.96 3.82 5.08
CA SER A 119 5.01 4.07 6.53
C SER A 119 3.65 4.56 7.05
N THR A 120 3.01 5.44 6.29
CA THR A 120 1.68 5.97 6.59
C THR A 120 0.60 4.89 6.56
N ILE A 121 0.62 4.06 5.52
CA ILE A 121 -0.35 2.98 5.32
C ILE A 121 -0.20 1.93 6.43
N CYS A 122 1.03 1.43 6.65
CA CYS A 122 1.32 0.38 7.62
C CYS A 122 0.96 0.77 9.06
N TYR A 123 1.24 2.01 9.46
CA TYR A 123 0.88 2.51 10.80
C TYR A 123 -0.62 2.34 11.10
N ARG A 124 -1.49 2.53 10.10
CA ARG A 124 -2.94 2.39 10.31
C ARG A 124 -3.42 0.94 10.32
N GLN A 125 -2.73 0.07 9.59
CA GLN A 125 -3.15 -1.32 9.39
C GLN A 125 -3.02 -2.18 10.65
N GLU A 126 -2.18 -1.81 11.62
CA GLU A 126 -2.05 -2.58 12.87
C GLU A 126 -3.37 -2.73 13.63
N GLY A 127 -4.19 -1.67 13.67
CA GLY A 127 -5.52 -1.72 14.29
C GLY A 127 -6.51 -2.57 13.52
N VAL A 128 -6.36 -2.60 12.19
CA VAL A 128 -7.25 -3.33 11.27
C VAL A 128 -6.95 -4.82 11.31
N ILE A 129 -5.67 -5.21 11.30
CA ILE A 129 -5.24 -6.61 11.45
C ILE A 129 -5.73 -7.19 12.78
N LYS A 130 -5.64 -6.43 13.88
CA LYS A 130 -6.14 -6.86 15.20
C LYS A 130 -7.67 -7.08 15.21
N SER A 131 -8.42 -6.31 14.41
CA SER A 131 -9.88 -6.34 14.42
C SER A 131 -10.49 -7.28 13.37
N CYS A 132 -9.83 -7.45 12.21
CA CYS A 132 -10.38 -8.11 11.02
C CYS A 132 -9.56 -9.34 10.57
N GLY A 133 -8.43 -9.62 11.24
CA GLY A 133 -7.50 -10.66 10.86
C GLY A 133 -6.60 -10.28 9.69
N TRP A 134 -5.73 -11.22 9.30
CA TRP A 134 -4.65 -10.97 8.33
C TRP A 134 -5.14 -10.71 6.90
N HIS A 135 -6.34 -11.17 6.54
CA HIS A 135 -6.88 -11.01 5.18
C HIS A 135 -7.12 -9.55 4.80
N ALA A 136 -7.47 -8.70 5.78
CA ALA A 136 -7.62 -7.26 5.58
C ALA A 136 -6.31 -6.58 5.14
N PHE A 137 -5.17 -7.24 5.36
CA PHE A 137 -3.86 -6.76 4.93
C PHE A 137 -3.52 -7.10 3.46
N LEU A 138 -4.28 -7.99 2.81
CA LEU A 138 -4.01 -8.41 1.42
C LEU A 138 -3.95 -7.24 0.42
N PRO A 139 -4.87 -6.26 0.42
CA PRO A 139 -4.79 -5.12 -0.50
C PRO A 139 -3.52 -4.30 -0.33
N VAL A 140 -3.05 -4.15 0.91
CA VAL A 140 -1.84 -3.40 1.23
C VAL A 140 -0.61 -4.13 0.71
N VAL A 141 -0.53 -5.45 0.90
CA VAL A 141 0.57 -6.27 0.38
C VAL A 141 0.61 -6.22 -1.15
N CYS A 142 -0.52 -6.40 -1.82
CA CYS A 142 -0.59 -6.31 -3.28
C CYS A 142 -0.15 -4.93 -3.79
N THR A 143 -0.53 -3.86 -3.07
CA THR A 143 -0.10 -2.49 -3.40
C THR A 143 1.40 -2.27 -3.14
N GLN A 144 1.98 -2.86 -2.08
CA GLN A 144 3.42 -2.83 -1.82
C GLN A 144 4.21 -3.48 -2.96
N ILE A 145 3.79 -4.69 -3.35
CA ILE A 145 4.45 -5.43 -4.43
C ILE A 145 4.34 -4.66 -5.75
N SER A 146 3.17 -4.10 -6.06
CA SER A 146 2.99 -3.34 -7.31
C SER A 146 3.77 -2.03 -7.31
N TYR A 147 3.92 -1.36 -6.17
CA TYR A 147 4.78 -0.17 -6.06
C TYR A 147 6.26 -0.53 -6.25
N LEU A 148 6.74 -1.61 -5.64
CA LEU A 148 8.11 -2.08 -5.85
C LEU A 148 8.34 -2.49 -7.31
N ALA A 149 7.37 -3.15 -7.93
CA ALA A 149 7.41 -3.47 -9.35
C ALA A 149 7.42 -2.20 -10.22
N ALA A 150 6.66 -1.17 -9.83
CA ALA A 150 6.67 0.14 -10.50
C ALA A 150 8.03 0.84 -10.40
N ILE A 151 8.68 0.81 -9.23
CA ILE A 151 10.07 1.29 -9.07
C ILE A 151 11.03 0.52 -9.97
N ALA A 152 10.96 -0.82 -9.94
CA ALA A 152 11.82 -1.66 -10.76
C ALA A 152 11.62 -1.39 -12.26
N MET A 153 10.38 -1.17 -12.69
CA MET A 153 10.04 -0.84 -14.07
C MET A 153 10.56 0.55 -14.49
N ILE A 154 10.48 1.55 -13.62
CA ILE A 154 11.08 2.86 -13.89
C ILE A 154 12.59 2.73 -14.03
N TYR A 155 13.23 1.93 -13.18
CA TYR A 155 14.69 1.86 -13.10
C TYR A 155 15.34 0.94 -14.15
N PHE A 156 14.77 -0.24 -14.43
CA PHE A 156 15.41 -1.25 -15.29
C PHE A 156 14.93 -1.22 -16.74
N THR A 157 13.74 -0.69 -17.00
CA THR A 157 13.10 -0.77 -18.33
C THR A 157 12.81 0.60 -18.93
N ASP A 158 13.42 1.66 -18.39
CA ASP A 158 13.23 3.08 -18.79
C ASP A 158 11.76 3.42 -19.07
N SER A 159 10.86 2.81 -18.31
CA SER A 159 9.45 2.83 -18.63
C SER A 159 8.83 4.15 -18.21
N SER A 160 7.81 4.55 -18.96
CA SER A 160 7.10 5.79 -18.66
C SER A 160 6.51 5.78 -17.24
N LEU A 161 6.51 6.95 -16.59
CA LEU A 161 5.87 7.14 -15.29
C LEU A 161 4.40 6.70 -15.34
N PHE A 162 3.71 6.88 -16.47
CA PHE A 162 2.34 6.43 -16.66
C PHE A 162 2.19 4.90 -16.50
N SER A 163 3.08 4.11 -17.10
CA SER A 163 3.09 2.65 -16.95
C SER A 163 3.26 2.22 -15.50
N ALA A 164 4.12 2.93 -14.76
CA ALA A 164 4.35 2.68 -13.33
C ALA A 164 3.09 2.96 -12.49
N LEU A 165 2.35 4.04 -12.79
CA LEU A 165 1.08 4.36 -12.13
C LEU A 165 0.01 3.31 -12.40
N VAL A 166 -0.10 2.84 -13.65
CA VAL A 166 -1.01 1.76 -14.03
C VAL A 166 -0.69 0.47 -13.27
N MET A 167 0.59 0.13 -13.11
CA MET A 167 1.01 -1.04 -12.32
C MET A 167 0.51 -0.95 -10.87
N ILE A 168 0.64 0.21 -10.24
CA ILE A 168 0.14 0.42 -8.86
C ILE A 168 -1.37 0.21 -8.80
N LEU A 169 -2.13 0.78 -9.73
CA LEU A 169 -3.60 0.65 -9.81
C LEU A 169 -4.04 -0.80 -10.02
N VAL A 170 -3.37 -1.54 -10.90
CA VAL A 170 -3.66 -2.95 -11.16
C VAL A 170 -3.43 -3.76 -9.88
N GLY A 171 -2.30 -3.56 -9.21
CA GLY A 171 -1.98 -4.27 -7.97
C GLY A 171 -2.95 -3.98 -6.83
N SER A 172 -3.34 -2.71 -6.63
CA SER A 172 -4.28 -2.34 -5.58
C SER A 172 -5.68 -2.91 -5.85
N THR A 173 -6.14 -2.83 -7.11
CA THR A 173 -7.44 -3.39 -7.52
C THR A 173 -7.47 -4.91 -7.36
N PHE A 174 -6.40 -5.59 -7.76
CA PHE A 174 -6.25 -7.03 -7.57
C PHE A 174 -6.33 -7.42 -6.09
N GLY A 175 -5.69 -6.65 -5.22
CA GLY A 175 -5.76 -6.84 -3.78
C GLY A 175 -7.18 -6.73 -3.20
N VAL A 176 -7.98 -5.77 -3.68
CA VAL A 176 -9.41 -5.67 -3.30
C VAL A 176 -10.21 -6.86 -3.80
N CYS A 177 -9.99 -7.28 -5.05
CA CYS A 177 -10.65 -8.47 -5.60
C CYS A 177 -10.35 -9.71 -4.75
N LEU A 178 -9.10 -9.89 -4.29
CA LEU A 178 -8.73 -10.99 -3.39
C LEU A 178 -9.42 -10.88 -2.03
N LEU A 179 -9.48 -9.68 -1.45
CA LEU A 179 -10.16 -9.47 -0.17
C LEU A 179 -11.64 -9.86 -0.26
N VAL A 180 -12.32 -9.42 -1.32
CA VAL A 180 -13.77 -9.68 -1.49
C VAL A 180 -14.06 -11.16 -1.73
N ASN A 181 -13.22 -11.84 -2.53
CA ASN A 181 -13.39 -13.26 -2.84
C ASN A 181 -12.82 -14.19 -1.76
N SER A 182 -12.29 -13.66 -0.65
CA SER A 182 -11.76 -14.50 0.43
C SER A 182 -12.87 -15.33 1.09
N PRO A 183 -12.63 -16.61 1.41
CA PRO A 183 -13.65 -17.54 1.89
C PRO A 183 -14.25 -17.13 3.25
N LEU A 184 -13.54 -16.31 4.04
CA LEU A 184 -14.06 -15.76 5.30
C LEU A 184 -15.13 -14.68 5.12
N ASN A 185 -15.32 -14.21 3.88
CA ASN A 185 -16.39 -13.27 3.52
C ASN A 185 -17.61 -14.00 2.91
N GLN A 186 -17.59 -15.33 2.90
CA GLN A 186 -18.76 -16.14 2.59
C GLN A 186 -19.61 -16.32 3.85
N PRO A 187 -20.95 -16.12 3.76
CA PRO A 187 -21.82 -16.43 4.88
C PRO A 187 -21.67 -17.93 5.24
N PRO A 188 -21.81 -18.30 6.52
CA PRO A 188 -21.74 -19.71 6.92
C PRO A 188 -22.68 -20.57 6.08
N GLU A 189 -22.25 -21.77 5.68
CA GLU A 189 -23.07 -22.70 4.87
C GLU A 189 -24.43 -23.04 5.52
N GLU A 190 -24.56 -22.88 6.84
CA GLU A 190 -25.84 -22.97 7.57
C GLU A 190 -26.91 -21.99 7.07
N TYR A 191 -26.55 -20.92 6.36
CA TYR A 191 -27.48 -19.97 5.74
C TYR A 191 -27.71 -20.22 4.24
N MET A 192 -27.19 -21.32 3.68
CA MET A 192 -27.35 -21.69 2.26
C MET A 192 -28.22 -22.93 2.03
N VAL A 193 -28.92 -23.39 3.07
CA VAL A 193 -29.95 -24.44 2.95
C VAL A 193 -31.32 -23.76 2.87
N ASP A 194 -31.77 -23.49 1.65
CA ASP A 194 -33.19 -23.37 1.29
C ASP A 194 -33.57 -24.58 0.43
#